data_AF-A0AAQ3UCV1-F1
#
_entry.id   AF-A0AAQ3UCV1-F1
#
_cell.length_a   1.000
_cell.length_b   1.000
_cell.length_c   1.000
_cell.angle_alpha   90.00
_cell.angle_beta   90.00
_cell.angle_gamma   90.00
#
_symmetry.space_group_name_H-M   'P 1'
#
loop_
_entity.id
_entity.type
_entity.pdbx_description
1 polymer ?
#
loop_
_entity_poly.entity_id
_entity_poly.type
_entity_poly.pdbx_seq_one_letter_code
_entity_poly.pdbx_strand_id
1 'polypeptide(L)'
;MEEIYLGGNKFEGPLPSNLSAANLRIMNLPNKVSHPSIHYSNYPSLCEQCRYSPNKLSGNLNASYWNTSSLFSLDVASNSLTGDIDPAVCNLTSLLFLDMSDDDFAGSIPNCNGNIILELLNMSGNSISGSPCVFFNCSRIEVLDLSYNQFIGTLDWTQYLSQIMMLLLGGNLFEGRLSPNLCNLQFFTIIDLSDNRLVGSLPPCIGGMSFGYHADDLDVLFGTFFFYSGDLTSTSTQFGLEGFTFFTKGNSYTYDRSFVTMMMFGIDLSRNMLSGEIPWEAGNMSRINQPCKYECTRKFGLLSSLEVFSVAYNNLSGCIPDSGQFGTFNMESYKGNKNLKNMSLDHRCSVGSGPVSTTLEDIAEISDDPILYV
;
A
#
# COMPACT_ATOMS: atom_id res chain seq x y z
N MET A 1 25.98 -25.78 0.69
CA MET A 1 24.67 -25.41 1.26
C MET A 1 24.30 -24.11 0.59
N GLU A 2 23.25 -24.10 -0.22
CA GLU A 2 22.83 -22.94 -1.03
C GLU A 2 21.54 -22.30 -0.51
N GLU A 3 20.78 -23.01 0.32
CA GLU A 3 19.50 -22.56 0.85
C GLU A 3 19.40 -22.86 2.34
N ILE A 4 18.83 -21.93 3.11
CA ILE A 4 18.52 -22.09 4.53
C ILE A 4 17.11 -21.55 4.81
N TYR A 5 16.27 -22.39 5.41
CA TYR A 5 14.94 -22.03 5.90
C TYR A 5 14.85 -22.32 7.40
N LEU A 6 14.75 -21.26 8.21
CA LEU A 6 14.61 -21.38 9.67
C LEU A 6 13.23 -20.95 10.18
N GLY A 7 12.30 -20.60 9.28
CA GLY A 7 10.96 -20.14 9.66
C GLY A 7 10.16 -21.12 10.52
N GLY A 8 9.26 -20.58 11.35
CA GLY A 8 8.36 -21.37 12.21
C GLY A 8 9.04 -22.00 13.43
N ASN A 9 10.24 -21.54 13.80
CA ASN A 9 10.96 -22.01 14.98
C ASN A 9 10.85 -21.00 16.14
N LYS A 10 11.58 -21.25 17.24
CA LYS A 10 11.69 -20.36 18.41
C LYS A 10 13.15 -19.97 18.67
N PHE A 11 13.94 -19.79 17.61
CA PHE A 11 15.34 -19.46 17.74
C PHE A 11 15.52 -18.03 18.30
N GLU A 12 16.45 -17.90 19.25
CA GLU A 12 16.84 -16.65 19.91
C GLU A 12 18.37 -16.56 19.97
N GLY A 13 18.89 -15.36 20.19
CA GLY A 13 20.33 -15.09 20.23
C GLY A 13 20.90 -14.68 18.86
N PRO A 14 22.23 -14.51 18.75
CA PRO A 14 22.87 -13.95 17.56
C PRO A 14 22.90 -14.94 16.39
N LEU A 15 22.81 -14.41 15.15
CA LEU A 15 23.12 -15.19 13.95
C LEU A 15 24.58 -15.67 14.00
N PRO A 16 24.86 -16.96 13.68
CA PRO A 16 26.22 -17.46 13.55
C PRO A 16 27.07 -16.60 12.59
N SER A 17 28.20 -16.08 13.06
CA SER A 17 29.06 -15.18 12.27
C SER A 17 29.67 -15.81 11.02
N ASN A 18 29.61 -17.14 10.89
CA ASN A 18 30.07 -17.91 9.74
C ASN A 18 29.02 -18.06 8.63
N LEU A 19 27.74 -17.69 8.86
CA LEU A 19 26.69 -17.70 7.82
C LEU A 19 27.07 -16.83 6.62
N SER A 20 27.86 -15.80 6.86
CA SER A 20 28.35 -14.89 5.85
C SER A 20 29.33 -15.48 4.83
N ALA A 21 30.05 -16.53 5.23
CA ALA A 21 31.01 -17.23 4.40
C ALA A 21 30.33 -18.34 3.57
N ALA A 22 29.03 -18.54 3.74
CA ALA A 22 28.27 -19.50 2.98
C ALA A 22 27.81 -18.89 1.64
N ASN A 23 27.93 -19.66 0.56
CA ASN A 23 27.40 -19.31 -0.77
C ASN A 23 25.87 -19.53 -0.81
N LEU A 24 25.14 -18.81 0.02
CA LEU A 24 23.68 -18.93 0.11
C LEU A 24 23.01 -18.07 -0.96
N ARG A 25 22.14 -18.71 -1.75
CA ARG A 25 21.23 -18.08 -2.71
C ARG A 25 19.90 -17.72 -2.06
N ILE A 26 19.40 -18.58 -1.16
CA ILE A 26 18.15 -18.34 -0.42
C ILE A 26 18.41 -18.36 1.08
N MET A 27 17.94 -17.33 1.77
CA MET A 27 18.01 -17.21 3.22
C MET A 27 16.66 -16.74 3.75
N ASN A 28 16.01 -17.59 4.56
CA ASN A 28 14.76 -17.25 5.23
C ASN A 28 14.92 -17.43 6.75
N LEU A 29 14.93 -16.32 7.48
CA LEU A 29 15.21 -16.24 8.91
C LEU A 29 14.07 -15.61 9.76
N PRO A 30 12.77 -15.92 9.59
CA PRO A 30 11.71 -15.37 10.44
C PRO A 30 11.77 -16.02 11.82
N ASN A 31 12.38 -15.36 12.81
CA ASN A 31 12.46 -15.78 14.21
C ASN A 31 12.81 -14.57 15.09
N LYS A 32 12.73 -14.64 16.41
CA LYS A 32 13.19 -13.55 17.30
C LYS A 32 14.71 -13.56 17.47
N VAL A 33 15.46 -13.70 16.38
CA VAL A 33 16.93 -13.73 16.39
C VAL A 33 17.39 -12.32 16.75
N SER A 34 18.03 -12.19 17.91
CA SER A 34 18.53 -10.93 18.42
C SER A 34 20.04 -10.89 18.26
N HIS A 35 20.53 -10.01 17.39
CA HIS A 35 21.92 -9.60 17.46
C HIS A 35 21.97 -8.11 17.78
N PRO A 36 22.52 -7.70 18.94
CA PRO A 36 22.59 -6.28 19.35
C PRO A 36 23.57 -5.43 18.53
N SER A 37 24.11 -5.98 17.43
CA SER A 37 25.19 -5.38 16.64
C SER A 37 25.56 -6.34 15.53
N ILE A 38 24.72 -6.43 14.50
CA ILE A 38 25.21 -6.93 13.21
C ILE A 38 26.40 -6.04 12.85
N HIS A 39 27.62 -6.54 12.98
CA HIS A 39 28.75 -5.94 12.29
C HIS A 39 28.55 -6.27 10.81
N TYR A 40 27.97 -5.32 10.09
CA TYR A 40 27.40 -5.37 8.73
C TYR A 40 28.34 -5.76 7.59
N SER A 41 29.50 -6.35 7.88
CA SER A 41 30.55 -6.59 6.88
C SER A 41 30.39 -7.91 6.15
N ASN A 42 29.62 -8.87 6.66
CA ASN A 42 29.59 -10.20 6.05
C ASN A 42 28.15 -10.75 6.01
N TYR A 43 27.44 -10.52 4.91
CA TYR A 43 26.24 -11.31 4.52
C TYR A 43 26.54 -11.98 3.19
N PRO A 44 25.84 -13.07 2.82
CA PRO A 44 26.14 -13.80 1.60
C PRO A 44 26.03 -12.85 0.40
N SER A 45 27.16 -12.57 -0.25
CA SER A 45 27.21 -11.70 -1.44
C SER A 45 26.46 -12.28 -2.64
N LEU A 46 26.01 -13.54 -2.52
CA LEU A 46 25.31 -14.33 -3.52
C LEU A 46 23.82 -14.51 -3.20
N CYS A 47 23.29 -13.85 -2.16
CA CYS A 47 21.87 -13.96 -1.86
C CYS A 47 21.03 -13.41 -3.03
N GLU A 48 20.08 -14.21 -3.49
CA GLU A 48 19.07 -13.86 -4.48
C GLU A 48 17.74 -13.54 -3.79
N GLN A 49 17.41 -14.29 -2.73
CA GLN A 49 16.19 -14.12 -1.94
C GLN A 49 16.52 -14.14 -0.45
N CYS A 50 16.36 -13.00 0.20
CA CYS A 50 16.76 -12.76 1.58
C CYS A 50 15.58 -12.23 2.40
N ARG A 51 15.10 -13.03 3.36
CA ARG A 51 14.05 -12.66 4.31
C ARG A 51 14.60 -12.72 5.74
N TYR A 52 14.57 -11.57 6.38
CA TYR A 52 15.00 -11.32 7.76
C TYR A 52 13.85 -10.79 8.62
N SER A 53 12.61 -10.79 8.15
CA SER A 53 11.43 -10.35 8.89
C SER A 53 10.63 -11.53 9.46
N PRO A 54 9.87 -11.35 10.56
CA PRO A 54 10.08 -10.34 11.60
C PRO A 54 11.20 -10.80 12.57
N ASN A 55 12.09 -9.88 12.97
CA ASN A 55 13.21 -10.15 13.89
C ASN A 55 13.37 -9.01 14.93
N LYS A 56 14.55 -8.93 15.57
CA LYS A 56 14.96 -7.80 16.44
C LYS A 56 16.29 -7.19 15.96
N LEU A 57 16.48 -7.11 14.65
CA LEU A 57 17.67 -6.50 14.05
C LEU A 57 17.67 -5.00 14.34
N SER A 58 18.84 -4.40 14.55
CA SER A 58 18.94 -2.97 14.87
C SER A 58 20.17 -2.32 14.26
N GLY A 59 20.17 -0.97 14.25
CA GLY A 59 21.21 -0.13 13.66
C GLY A 59 21.09 0.01 12.14
N ASN A 60 22.12 0.53 11.47
CA ASN A 60 22.03 0.92 10.05
C ASN A 60 22.52 -0.16 9.06
N LEU A 61 21.80 -0.38 7.97
CA LEU A 61 22.23 -1.25 6.87
C LEU A 61 23.43 -0.65 6.14
N ASN A 62 24.62 -1.24 6.32
CA ASN A 62 25.86 -0.78 5.67
C ASN A 62 25.81 -0.89 4.14
N ALA A 63 26.54 0.00 3.44
CA ALA A 63 26.70 0.09 1.99
C ALA A 63 26.92 -1.26 1.28
N SER A 64 27.61 -2.21 1.92
CA SER A 64 27.90 -3.53 1.35
C SER A 64 26.66 -4.39 1.10
N TYR A 65 25.57 -4.21 1.87
CA TYR A 65 24.30 -4.90 1.64
C TYR A 65 23.66 -4.52 0.31
N TRP A 66 23.86 -3.29 -0.09
CA TRP A 66 23.24 -2.69 -1.26
C TRP A 66 23.99 -2.99 -2.57
N ASN A 67 25.09 -3.75 -2.51
CA ASN A 67 25.94 -4.02 -3.66
C ASN A 67 25.85 -5.47 -4.18
N THR A 68 24.79 -6.18 -3.80
CA THR A 68 24.53 -7.57 -4.20
C THR A 68 23.71 -7.61 -5.49
N SER A 69 24.39 -7.56 -6.64
CA SER A 69 23.72 -7.51 -7.95
C SER A 69 22.85 -8.74 -8.29
N SER A 70 23.03 -9.86 -7.57
CA SER A 70 22.19 -11.05 -7.68
C SER A 70 20.86 -10.94 -6.94
N LEU A 71 20.70 -9.95 -6.06
CA LEU A 71 19.55 -9.85 -5.17
C LEU A 71 18.31 -9.49 -5.96
N PHE A 72 17.29 -10.35 -5.84
CA PHE A 72 16.01 -10.27 -6.53
C PHE A 72 14.87 -9.96 -5.56
N SER A 73 14.96 -10.46 -4.33
CA SER A 73 13.99 -10.18 -3.26
C SER A 73 14.71 -9.91 -1.93
N LEU A 74 14.33 -8.81 -1.28
CA LEU A 74 14.81 -8.44 0.05
C LEU A 74 13.63 -8.08 0.94
N ASP A 75 13.55 -8.73 2.08
CA ASP A 75 12.56 -8.49 3.13
C ASP A 75 13.28 -8.33 4.47
N VAL A 76 13.32 -7.11 4.98
CA VAL A 76 13.94 -6.74 6.27
C VAL A 76 12.91 -6.15 7.24
N ALA A 77 11.62 -6.21 6.90
CA ALA A 77 10.55 -5.57 7.63
C ALA A 77 10.42 -5.99 9.11
N SER A 78 9.71 -5.18 9.89
CA SER A 78 9.38 -5.45 11.29
C SER A 78 10.62 -5.76 12.13
N ASN A 79 11.57 -4.84 12.13
CA ASN A 79 12.80 -4.87 12.91
C ASN A 79 12.95 -3.57 13.73
N SER A 80 14.17 -3.12 13.99
CA SER A 80 14.51 -1.82 14.59
C SER A 80 15.70 -1.21 13.82
N LEU A 81 15.72 -1.40 12.50
CA LEU A 81 16.74 -0.88 11.62
C LEU A 81 16.59 0.64 11.49
N THR A 82 17.70 1.37 11.55
CA THR A 82 17.72 2.84 11.65
C THR A 82 18.59 3.45 10.57
N GLY A 83 18.44 4.75 10.33
CA GLY A 83 19.36 5.52 9.48
C GLY A 83 18.86 5.68 8.05
N ASP A 84 19.68 6.29 7.21
CA ASP A 84 19.30 6.63 5.83
C ASP A 84 19.48 5.44 4.89
N ILE A 85 18.66 5.38 3.83
CA ILE A 85 18.85 4.43 2.72
C ILE A 85 20.11 4.83 1.93
N ASP A 86 21.15 4.01 2.00
CA ASP A 86 22.43 4.28 1.32
C ASP A 86 22.23 4.33 -0.21
N PRO A 87 22.75 5.36 -0.93
CA PRO A 87 22.66 5.45 -2.39
C PRO A 87 23.18 4.23 -3.16
N ALA A 88 24.01 3.39 -2.54
CA ALA A 88 24.43 2.11 -3.11
C ALA A 88 23.23 1.19 -3.46
N VAL A 89 22.05 1.39 -2.88
CA VAL A 89 20.81 0.65 -3.24
C VAL A 89 20.50 0.73 -4.73
N CYS A 90 20.93 1.80 -5.41
CA CYS A 90 20.79 1.98 -6.84
C CYS A 90 21.55 0.93 -7.68
N ASN A 91 22.44 0.15 -7.07
CA ASN A 91 23.15 -0.96 -7.72
C ASN A 91 22.34 -2.27 -7.72
N LEU A 92 21.24 -2.36 -6.98
CA LEU A 92 20.38 -3.54 -6.91
C LEU A 92 19.46 -3.62 -8.13
N THR A 93 20.03 -3.63 -9.34
CA THR A 93 19.27 -3.57 -10.61
C THR A 93 18.45 -4.83 -10.92
N SER A 94 18.70 -5.92 -10.20
CA SER A 94 17.95 -7.19 -10.32
C SER A 94 16.80 -7.31 -9.32
N LEU A 95 16.71 -6.36 -8.38
CA LEU A 95 15.72 -6.38 -7.30
C LEU A 95 14.35 -6.09 -7.88
N LEU A 96 13.38 -6.98 -7.64
CA LEU A 96 11.98 -6.79 -8.00
C LEU A 96 11.09 -6.55 -6.78
N PHE A 97 11.50 -7.09 -5.62
CA PHE A 97 10.73 -7.09 -4.39
C PHE A 97 11.57 -6.49 -3.25
N LEU A 98 11.08 -5.40 -2.67
CA LEU A 98 11.69 -4.77 -1.51
C LEU A 98 10.63 -4.51 -0.44
N ASP A 99 10.79 -5.16 0.72
CA ASP A 99 10.05 -4.84 1.94
C ASP A 99 11.01 -4.41 3.04
N MET A 100 10.85 -3.17 3.49
CA MET A 100 11.60 -2.55 4.59
C MET A 100 10.63 -1.79 5.51
N SER A 101 9.39 -2.26 5.59
CA SER A 101 8.33 -1.66 6.41
C SER A 101 8.51 -1.91 7.90
N ASP A 102 7.88 -1.07 8.72
CA ASP A 102 7.88 -1.17 10.19
C ASP A 102 9.30 -1.25 10.79
N ASP A 103 10.10 -0.24 10.45
CA ASP A 103 11.47 -0.01 10.93
C ASP A 103 11.63 1.48 11.31
N ASP A 104 12.85 1.90 11.67
CA ASP A 104 13.20 3.27 12.04
C ASP A 104 14.05 3.97 10.93
N PHE A 105 13.86 3.61 9.66
CA PHE A 105 14.57 4.27 8.56
C PHE A 105 14.17 5.74 8.43
N ALA A 106 15.12 6.60 8.09
CA ALA A 106 14.94 8.04 8.00
C ALA A 106 15.60 8.63 6.75
N GLY A 107 15.58 9.96 6.65
CA GLY A 107 16.23 10.68 5.56
C GLY A 107 15.43 10.63 4.25
N SER A 108 16.07 11.03 3.15
CA SER A 108 15.44 11.05 1.82
C SER A 108 15.75 9.79 1.03
N ILE A 109 14.78 9.25 0.30
CA ILE A 109 15.05 8.19 -0.68
C ILE A 109 16.12 8.64 -1.69
N PRO A 110 17.08 7.75 -2.06
CA PRO A 110 18.12 8.10 -3.00
C PRO A 110 17.58 8.22 -4.43
N ASN A 111 18.18 9.10 -5.23
CA ASN A 111 17.85 9.22 -6.64
C ASN A 111 18.65 8.20 -7.45
N CYS A 112 17.99 7.13 -7.87
CA CYS A 112 18.55 6.10 -8.74
C CYS A 112 18.24 6.34 -10.23
N ASN A 113 17.75 7.53 -10.59
CA ASN A 113 17.32 7.89 -11.95
C ASN A 113 16.30 6.91 -12.55
N GLY A 114 15.50 6.26 -11.71
CA GLY A 114 14.55 5.22 -12.15
C GLY A 114 15.21 3.94 -12.69
N ASN A 115 16.47 3.65 -12.33
CA ASN A 115 17.17 2.45 -12.80
C ASN A 115 16.73 1.15 -12.12
N ILE A 116 16.20 1.24 -10.89
CA ILE A 116 15.66 0.06 -10.19
C ILE A 116 14.27 -0.23 -10.74
N ILE A 117 14.01 -1.48 -11.10
CA ILE A 117 12.70 -1.92 -11.61
C ILE A 117 12.05 -2.77 -10.53
N LEU A 118 11.08 -2.20 -9.82
CA LEU A 118 10.35 -2.91 -8.77
C LEU A 118 8.95 -3.27 -9.25
N GLU A 119 8.50 -4.47 -8.86
CA GLU A 119 7.10 -4.90 -8.96
C GLU A 119 6.39 -4.65 -7.62
N LEU A 120 7.13 -4.70 -6.51
CA LEU A 120 6.63 -4.48 -5.17
C LEU A 120 7.60 -3.67 -4.34
N LEU A 121 7.09 -2.61 -3.73
CA LEU A 121 7.81 -1.79 -2.79
C LEU A 121 6.94 -1.51 -1.57
N ASN A 122 7.41 -1.94 -0.41
CA ASN A 122 6.83 -1.60 0.87
C ASN A 122 7.88 -0.92 1.76
N MET A 123 7.64 0.34 2.08
CA MET A 123 8.45 1.16 2.99
C MET A 123 7.60 1.74 4.14
N SER A 124 6.40 1.21 4.36
CA SER A 124 5.45 1.81 5.30
C SER A 124 5.97 1.80 6.75
N GLY A 125 5.43 2.69 7.58
CA GLY A 125 5.78 2.73 9.00
C GLY A 125 7.25 3.08 9.26
N ASN A 126 7.77 4.11 8.59
CA ASN A 126 9.13 4.61 8.74
C ASN A 126 9.13 6.16 8.85
N SER A 127 10.32 6.79 8.82
CA SER A 127 10.50 8.25 8.80
C SER A 127 11.13 8.74 7.48
N ILE A 128 10.82 8.08 6.36
CA ILE A 128 11.42 8.34 5.05
C ILE A 128 10.73 9.52 4.36
N SER A 129 11.51 10.31 3.62
CA SER A 129 11.07 11.48 2.86
C SER A 129 11.55 11.45 1.40
N GLY A 130 11.15 12.44 0.60
CA GLY A 130 11.56 12.59 -0.81
C GLY A 130 10.41 12.37 -1.81
N SER A 131 10.75 12.07 -3.08
CA SER A 131 9.78 11.86 -4.16
C SER A 131 9.96 10.48 -4.82
N PRO A 132 8.94 9.59 -4.84
CA PRO A 132 9.15 8.16 -5.09
C PRO A 132 9.81 7.79 -6.43
N CYS A 133 9.34 8.35 -7.55
CA CYS A 133 9.76 7.89 -8.88
C CYS A 133 11.19 8.29 -9.28
N VAL A 134 11.94 9.00 -8.42
CA VAL A 134 13.40 9.15 -8.61
C VAL A 134 14.16 7.90 -8.14
N PHE A 135 13.57 7.12 -7.23
CA PHE A 135 14.17 5.93 -6.64
C PHE A 135 14.01 4.68 -7.53
N PHE A 136 12.86 4.50 -8.17
CA PHE A 136 12.57 3.33 -9.01
C PHE A 136 11.72 3.70 -10.23
N ASN A 137 11.65 2.78 -11.19
CA ASN A 137 10.80 2.92 -12.35
C ASN A 137 9.33 2.66 -12.00
N CYS A 138 8.57 3.73 -11.84
CA CYS A 138 7.13 3.68 -11.56
C CYS A 138 6.27 3.02 -12.64
N SER A 139 6.79 2.71 -13.83
CA SER A 139 5.97 2.09 -14.89
C SER A 139 5.60 0.63 -14.65
N ARG A 140 6.35 -0.08 -13.78
CA ARG A 140 6.18 -1.53 -13.54
C ARG A 140 5.69 -1.91 -12.15
N ILE A 141 5.58 -0.95 -11.24
CA ILE A 141 5.18 -1.22 -9.87
C ILE A 141 3.71 -1.67 -9.82
N GLU A 142 3.46 -2.79 -9.17
CA GLU A 142 2.14 -3.39 -8.98
C GLU A 142 1.62 -3.15 -7.57
N VAL A 143 2.50 -3.17 -6.57
CA VAL A 143 2.17 -2.84 -5.18
C VAL A 143 3.14 -1.80 -4.64
N LEU A 144 2.61 -0.66 -4.24
CA LEU A 144 3.35 0.43 -3.63
C LEU A 144 2.71 0.83 -2.30
N ASP A 145 3.41 0.53 -1.21
CA ASP A 145 3.05 1.00 0.12
C ASP A 145 4.14 1.90 0.69
N LEU A 146 3.81 3.19 0.80
CA LEU A 146 4.64 4.24 1.38
C LEU A 146 3.95 4.87 2.59
N SER A 147 2.91 4.23 3.12
CA SER A 147 2.08 4.81 4.17
C SER A 147 2.86 5.10 5.46
N TYR A 148 2.38 6.05 6.26
CA TYR A 148 2.96 6.42 7.56
C TYR A 148 4.46 6.76 7.45
N ASN A 149 4.76 7.79 6.66
CA ASN A 149 6.11 8.30 6.40
C ASN A 149 6.10 9.84 6.32
N GLN A 150 7.17 10.43 5.79
CA GLN A 150 7.35 11.87 5.62
C GLN A 150 7.50 12.27 4.14
N PHE A 151 6.89 11.52 3.21
CA PHE A 151 6.94 11.85 1.78
C PHE A 151 6.19 13.15 1.48
N ILE A 152 6.74 13.96 0.56
CA ILE A 152 6.26 15.31 0.22
C ILE A 152 6.05 15.47 -1.29
N GLY A 153 5.47 16.60 -1.69
CA GLY A 153 5.31 17.01 -3.09
C GLY A 153 3.96 16.60 -3.68
N THR A 154 3.82 16.79 -5.00
CA THR A 154 2.57 16.50 -5.72
C THR A 154 2.46 15.03 -6.13
N LEU A 155 1.25 14.60 -6.47
CA LEU A 155 0.96 13.26 -6.98
C LEU A 155 1.08 13.16 -8.51
N ASP A 156 1.76 14.08 -9.20
CA ASP A 156 1.83 14.09 -10.67
C ASP A 156 2.49 12.83 -11.25
N TRP A 157 3.36 12.19 -10.47
CA TRP A 157 4.05 10.95 -10.84
C TRP A 157 3.11 9.73 -10.90
N THR A 158 1.92 9.80 -10.30
CA THR A 158 0.91 8.74 -10.40
C THR A 158 0.49 8.45 -11.85
N GLN A 159 0.68 9.40 -12.77
CA GLN A 159 0.44 9.20 -14.20
C GLN A 159 1.30 8.08 -14.83
N TYR A 160 2.41 7.71 -14.18
CA TYR A 160 3.33 6.69 -14.69
C TYR A 160 2.99 5.28 -14.18
N LEU A 161 2.06 5.14 -13.23
CA LEU A 161 1.74 3.88 -12.54
C LEU A 161 0.86 2.95 -13.38
N SER A 162 1.35 2.53 -14.56
CA SER A 162 0.53 1.83 -15.54
C SER A 162 0.09 0.42 -15.13
N GLN A 163 0.77 -0.21 -14.17
CA GLN A 163 0.52 -1.58 -13.68
C GLN A 163 0.02 -1.62 -12.23
N ILE A 164 -0.21 -0.47 -11.60
CA ILE A 164 -0.50 -0.43 -10.17
C ILE A 164 -1.81 -1.13 -9.84
N MET A 165 -1.72 -2.06 -8.90
CA MET A 165 -2.83 -2.76 -8.28
C MET A 165 -3.17 -2.13 -6.93
N MET A 166 -2.15 -1.82 -6.13
CA MET A 166 -2.33 -1.30 -4.78
C MET A 166 -1.44 -0.10 -4.55
N LEU A 167 -2.07 1.03 -4.26
CA LEU A 167 -1.40 2.30 -3.98
C LEU A 167 -1.78 2.78 -2.58
N LEU A 168 -0.87 2.61 -1.61
CA LEU A 168 -1.06 3.02 -0.23
C LEU A 168 -0.10 4.15 0.11
N LEU A 169 -0.62 5.38 0.19
CA LEU A 169 0.14 6.59 0.48
C LEU A 169 -0.36 7.30 1.75
N GLY A 170 -1.23 6.65 2.52
CA GLY A 170 -1.87 7.22 3.70
C GLY A 170 -0.88 7.72 4.75
N GLY A 171 -1.19 8.78 5.50
CA GLY A 171 -0.34 9.24 6.60
C GLY A 171 1.00 9.81 6.14
N ASN A 172 0.97 10.70 5.15
CA ASN A 172 2.14 11.36 4.58
C ASN A 172 1.92 12.88 4.49
N LEU A 173 2.85 13.59 3.83
CA LEU A 173 2.82 15.04 3.65
C LEU A 173 2.61 15.44 2.18
N PHE A 174 2.02 14.56 1.35
CA PHE A 174 1.73 14.88 -0.05
C PHE A 174 0.75 16.05 -0.16
N GLU A 175 1.00 16.95 -1.10
CA GLU A 175 0.27 18.20 -1.27
C GLU A 175 -0.14 18.43 -2.73
N GLY A 176 -0.79 19.57 -2.98
CA GLY A 176 -1.29 19.91 -4.30
C GLY A 176 -2.61 19.25 -4.62
N ARG A 177 -2.99 19.29 -5.91
CA ARG A 177 -4.31 18.83 -6.37
C ARG A 177 -4.25 17.38 -6.82
N LEU A 178 -5.35 16.66 -6.67
CA LEU A 178 -5.56 15.37 -7.33
C LEU A 178 -5.55 15.58 -8.85
N SER A 179 -4.59 14.97 -9.52
CA SER A 179 -4.48 15.01 -10.98
C SER A 179 -5.56 14.13 -11.62
N PRO A 180 -6.23 14.57 -12.72
CA PRO A 180 -7.11 13.71 -13.50
C PRO A 180 -6.43 12.44 -14.03
N ASN A 181 -5.09 12.41 -14.10
CA ASN A 181 -4.34 11.22 -14.50
C ASN A 181 -4.53 10.04 -13.54
N LEU A 182 -4.91 10.28 -12.28
CA LEU A 182 -5.27 9.21 -11.34
C LEU A 182 -6.43 8.36 -11.88
N CYS A 183 -7.35 8.97 -12.64
CA CYS A 183 -8.47 8.27 -13.26
C CYS A 183 -8.05 7.33 -14.40
N ASN A 184 -6.80 7.42 -14.88
CA ASN A 184 -6.29 6.57 -15.97
C ASN A 184 -5.72 5.24 -15.47
N LEU A 185 -5.66 5.02 -14.15
CA LEU A 185 -5.23 3.74 -13.58
C LEU A 185 -6.27 2.67 -13.91
N GLN A 186 -5.85 1.60 -14.58
CA GLN A 186 -6.76 0.56 -15.10
C GLN A 186 -6.80 -0.70 -14.26
N PHE A 187 -5.73 -0.99 -13.52
CA PHE A 187 -5.53 -2.28 -12.83
C PHE A 187 -5.63 -2.19 -11.31
N PHE A 188 -6.02 -1.04 -10.76
CA PHE A 188 -6.02 -0.84 -9.31
C PHE A 188 -7.20 -1.57 -8.63
N THR A 189 -6.93 -2.09 -7.44
CA THR A 189 -7.91 -2.59 -6.47
C THR A 189 -8.07 -1.59 -5.34
N ILE A 190 -6.97 -1.07 -4.80
CA ILE A 190 -7.00 -0.16 -3.64
C ILE A 190 -6.15 1.08 -3.91
N ILE A 191 -6.74 2.24 -3.63
CA ILE A 191 -6.07 3.54 -3.56
C ILE A 191 -6.35 4.15 -2.19
N ASP A 192 -5.31 4.31 -1.38
CA ASP A 192 -5.36 5.04 -0.10
C ASP A 192 -4.48 6.28 -0.19
N LEU A 193 -5.11 7.46 -0.22
CA LEU A 193 -4.46 8.77 -0.16
C LEU A 193 -4.85 9.51 1.14
N SER A 194 -5.33 8.79 2.15
CA SER A 194 -5.85 9.40 3.37
C SER A 194 -4.76 10.09 4.18
N ASP A 195 -5.14 10.98 5.08
CA ASP A 195 -4.21 11.63 6.02
C ASP A 195 -2.99 12.25 5.32
N ASN A 196 -3.27 13.19 4.42
CA ASN A 196 -2.30 13.93 3.62
C ASN A 196 -2.70 15.42 3.57
N ARG A 197 -2.01 16.22 2.76
CA ARG A 197 -2.24 17.66 2.59
C ARG A 197 -2.82 18.01 1.21
N LEU A 198 -3.58 17.10 0.61
CA LEU A 198 -4.16 17.30 -0.72
C LEU A 198 -5.26 18.36 -0.70
N VAL A 199 -5.27 19.23 -1.71
CA VAL A 199 -6.17 20.38 -1.82
C VAL A 199 -6.94 20.38 -3.15
N GLY A 200 -7.92 21.27 -3.26
CA GLY A 200 -8.71 21.44 -4.48
C GLY A 200 -9.87 20.45 -4.57
N SER A 201 -10.50 20.38 -5.73
CA SER A 201 -11.68 19.54 -5.96
C SER A 201 -11.33 18.12 -6.38
N LEU A 202 -12.22 17.19 -6.07
CA LEU A 202 -12.20 15.86 -6.67
C LEU A 202 -12.30 15.98 -8.20
N PRO A 203 -11.44 15.29 -8.98
CA PRO A 203 -11.55 15.32 -10.43
C PRO A 203 -12.86 14.62 -10.85
N PRO A 204 -13.68 15.19 -11.77
CA PRO A 204 -14.95 14.59 -12.16
C PRO A 204 -14.84 13.15 -12.68
N CYS A 205 -13.70 12.81 -13.29
CA CYS A 205 -13.43 11.48 -13.80
C CYS A 205 -13.30 10.38 -12.74
N ILE A 206 -13.14 10.73 -11.45
CA ILE A 206 -13.06 9.74 -10.37
C ILE A 206 -14.29 8.83 -10.36
N GLY A 207 -15.39 9.38 -10.87
CA GLY A 207 -16.64 8.70 -11.05
C GLY A 207 -16.79 7.75 -12.20
N GLY A 208 -15.93 7.88 -13.20
CA GLY A 208 -15.87 7.01 -14.35
C GLY A 208 -14.78 5.96 -14.26
N MET A 209 -14.08 5.85 -13.11
CA MET A 209 -13.06 4.84 -12.92
C MET A 209 -13.71 3.45 -13.00
N SER A 210 -13.19 2.62 -13.89
CA SER A 210 -13.67 1.25 -14.09
C SER A 210 -12.94 0.30 -13.16
N PHE A 211 -13.70 -0.50 -12.42
CA PHE A 211 -13.17 -1.54 -11.53
C PHE A 211 -13.28 -2.92 -12.18
N GLY A 212 -12.19 -3.68 -12.20
CA GLY A 212 -12.19 -5.09 -12.58
C GLY A 212 -11.15 -5.49 -13.61
N TYR A 213 -10.60 -6.69 -13.41
CA TYR A 213 -9.79 -7.41 -14.40
C TYR A 213 -10.70 -8.09 -15.43
N HIS A 214 -10.25 -8.21 -16.68
CA HIS A 214 -10.81 -9.25 -17.55
C HIS A 214 -10.43 -10.62 -16.98
N ALA A 215 -11.35 -11.59 -17.08
CA ALA A 215 -11.11 -12.94 -16.55
C ALA A 215 -9.85 -13.60 -17.15
N ASP A 216 -9.44 -13.19 -18.35
CA ASP A 216 -8.23 -13.66 -19.02
C ASP A 216 -6.94 -12.96 -18.52
N ASP A 217 -7.05 -11.74 -17.95
CA ASP A 217 -5.92 -11.03 -17.31
C ASP A 217 -5.62 -11.58 -15.92
N LEU A 218 -6.61 -12.24 -15.30
CA LEU A 218 -6.47 -12.87 -14.00
C LEU A 218 -5.47 -14.03 -14.02
N ASP A 219 -5.40 -14.84 -15.08
CA ASP A 219 -4.42 -15.95 -15.16
C ASP A 219 -2.97 -15.46 -15.25
N VAL A 220 -2.74 -14.27 -15.81
CA VAL A 220 -1.42 -13.61 -15.82
C VAL A 220 -1.12 -13.00 -14.46
N LEU A 221 -2.08 -12.31 -13.85
CA LEU A 221 -1.96 -11.74 -12.50
C LEU A 221 -1.73 -12.80 -11.43
N PHE A 222 -2.50 -13.88 -11.46
CA PHE A 222 -2.34 -15.05 -10.62
C PHE A 222 -1.05 -15.78 -10.97
N GLY A 223 -0.60 -15.76 -12.23
CA GLY A 223 0.74 -16.20 -12.60
C GLY A 223 1.81 -15.42 -11.84
N THR A 224 1.82 -14.10 -11.89
CA THR A 224 2.81 -13.26 -11.19
C THR A 224 2.66 -13.32 -9.67
N PHE A 225 1.45 -13.37 -9.11
CA PHE A 225 1.25 -13.52 -7.67
C PHE A 225 1.53 -14.94 -7.15
N PHE A 226 1.24 -16.02 -7.91
CA PHE A 226 1.37 -17.42 -7.48
C PHE A 226 2.65 -18.13 -7.94
N PHE A 227 3.28 -17.79 -9.08
CA PHE A 227 4.60 -18.35 -9.42
C PHE A 227 5.68 -17.90 -8.44
N TYR A 228 5.51 -16.75 -7.80
CA TYR A 228 6.42 -16.24 -6.78
C TYR A 228 5.96 -16.53 -5.34
N SER A 229 4.79 -17.17 -5.16
CA SER A 229 4.32 -17.63 -3.85
C SER A 229 4.51 -19.12 -3.58
N GLY A 230 4.91 -19.90 -4.59
CA GLY A 230 5.14 -21.35 -4.50
C GLY A 230 3.98 -22.13 -3.89
N ASP A 231 3.08 -22.69 -4.72
CA ASP A 231 3.12 -24.14 -4.91
C ASP A 231 2.16 -24.65 -5.99
N LEU A 232 2.69 -25.46 -6.92
CA LEU A 232 2.00 -26.65 -7.41
C LEU A 232 3.02 -27.79 -7.25
N THR A 233 3.17 -28.24 -6.02
CA THR A 233 4.01 -29.35 -5.52
C THR A 233 5.46 -29.01 -5.13
N SER A 234 5.66 -28.79 -3.83
CA SER A 234 6.88 -28.84 -3.00
C SER A 234 7.11 -27.57 -2.17
N THR A 235 6.89 -27.74 -0.86
CA THR A 235 7.55 -27.06 0.27
C THR A 235 8.74 -26.14 -0.11
N SER A 236 8.61 -24.82 0.14
CA SER A 236 9.69 -23.84 0.44
C SER A 236 9.95 -22.61 -0.46
N THR A 237 8.94 -21.85 -0.93
CA THR A 237 9.18 -20.48 -1.45
C THR A 237 8.16 -19.45 -0.94
N GLN A 238 8.27 -19.08 0.35
CA GLN A 238 7.52 -17.97 0.95
C GLN A 238 8.30 -16.66 0.82
N PHE A 239 8.25 -16.01 -0.34
CA PHE A 239 8.71 -14.62 -0.53
C PHE A 239 7.62 -13.85 -1.29
N GLY A 240 6.72 -13.22 -0.55
CA GLY A 240 5.72 -12.29 -1.08
C GLY A 240 5.03 -11.57 0.07
N LEU A 241 4.29 -10.50 -0.21
CA LEU A 241 3.47 -9.80 0.80
C LEU A 241 2.68 -10.82 1.61
N GLU A 242 3.00 -10.92 2.91
CA GLU A 242 2.27 -11.81 3.82
C GLU A 242 0.87 -11.27 4.10
N GLY A 243 0.72 -9.95 3.96
CA GLY A 243 -0.51 -9.20 4.02
C GLY A 243 -0.26 -7.71 3.82
N PHE A 244 -1.31 -6.91 3.89
CA PHE A 244 -1.23 -5.45 3.94
C PHE A 244 -2.30 -4.92 4.90
N THR A 245 -2.06 -3.74 5.45
CA THR A 245 -3.00 -3.06 6.34
C THR A 245 -3.61 -1.87 5.61
N PHE A 246 -4.93 -1.89 5.48
CA PHE A 246 -5.69 -0.81 4.85
C PHE A 246 -6.54 -0.11 5.90
N PHE A 247 -6.38 1.20 6.02
CA PHE A 247 -7.12 2.00 6.97
C PHE A 247 -8.29 2.68 6.28
N THR A 248 -9.50 2.37 6.69
CA THR A 248 -10.67 3.05 6.15
C THR A 248 -11.78 3.20 7.17
N LYS A 249 -12.55 4.30 7.06
CA LYS A 249 -13.67 4.61 7.98
C LYS A 249 -13.24 4.58 9.46
N GLY A 250 -11.98 4.96 9.74
CA GLY A 250 -11.40 4.93 11.08
C GLY A 250 -11.05 3.54 11.62
N ASN A 251 -11.11 2.49 10.80
CA ASN A 251 -10.76 1.12 11.19
C ASN A 251 -9.54 0.64 10.38
N SER A 252 -8.72 -0.18 11.03
CA SER A 252 -7.61 -0.89 10.39
C SER A 252 -8.08 -2.28 9.96
N TYR A 253 -7.84 -2.63 8.70
CA TYR A 253 -8.14 -3.95 8.15
C TYR A 253 -6.83 -4.56 7.66
N THR A 254 -6.34 -5.57 8.39
CA THR A 254 -5.21 -6.37 7.95
C THR A 254 -5.72 -7.53 7.10
N TYR A 255 -5.26 -7.56 5.86
CA TYR A 255 -5.62 -8.57 4.89
C TYR A 255 -4.44 -9.49 4.68
N ASP A 256 -4.65 -10.79 4.87
CA ASP A 256 -3.61 -11.80 4.63
C ASP A 256 -3.44 -12.11 3.13
N ARG A 257 -2.44 -12.93 2.80
CA ARG A 257 -2.11 -13.38 1.45
C ARG A 257 -3.29 -14.01 0.68
N SER A 258 -4.30 -14.56 1.36
CA SER A 258 -5.50 -15.13 0.74
C SER A 258 -6.54 -14.07 0.33
N PHE A 259 -6.27 -12.79 0.60
CA PHE A 259 -7.17 -11.69 0.29
C PHE A 259 -7.04 -11.14 -1.13
N VAL A 260 -5.92 -11.35 -1.82
CA VAL A 260 -5.79 -11.01 -3.26
C VAL A 260 -6.79 -11.80 -4.12
N THR A 261 -7.32 -12.89 -3.57
CA THR A 261 -8.44 -13.67 -4.13
C THR A 261 -9.83 -13.07 -3.90
N MET A 262 -9.97 -11.99 -3.12
CA MET A 262 -11.23 -11.30 -2.87
C MET A 262 -11.20 -9.93 -3.55
N MET A 263 -11.99 -9.80 -4.62
CA MET A 263 -12.11 -8.66 -5.55
C MET A 263 -12.68 -7.38 -4.89
N MET A 264 -12.06 -6.90 -3.81
CA MET A 264 -12.42 -5.64 -3.15
C MET A 264 -11.83 -4.46 -3.91
N PHE A 265 -12.66 -3.45 -4.13
CA PHE A 265 -12.24 -2.18 -4.68
C PHE A 265 -12.43 -1.08 -3.64
N GLY A 266 -11.38 -0.29 -3.38
CA GLY A 266 -11.36 0.71 -2.33
C GLY A 266 -10.68 2.02 -2.74
N ILE A 267 -11.32 3.14 -2.43
CA ILE A 267 -10.71 4.48 -2.55
C ILE A 267 -10.91 5.23 -1.23
N ASP A 268 -9.82 5.53 -0.52
CA ASP A 268 -9.83 6.37 0.67
C ASP A 268 -9.10 7.70 0.42
N LEU A 269 -9.83 8.80 0.53
CA LEU A 269 -9.36 10.18 0.38
C LEU A 269 -9.59 10.99 1.66
N SER A 270 -9.86 10.30 2.79
CA SER A 270 -10.21 10.97 4.03
C SER A 270 -9.04 11.75 4.64
N ARG A 271 -9.33 12.66 5.57
CA ARG A 271 -8.32 13.44 6.30
C ARG A 271 -7.37 14.19 5.34
N ASN A 272 -7.95 14.96 4.43
CA ASN A 272 -7.23 15.84 3.53
C ASN A 272 -7.84 17.26 3.59
N MET A 273 -7.40 18.15 2.72
CA MET A 273 -7.94 19.51 2.57
C MET A 273 -8.74 19.66 1.25
N LEU A 274 -9.36 18.58 0.77
CA LEU A 274 -10.17 18.59 -0.45
C LEU A 274 -11.41 19.46 -0.26
N SER A 275 -11.85 20.11 -1.33
CA SER A 275 -12.91 21.14 -1.30
C SER A 275 -13.77 21.10 -2.57
N GLY A 276 -14.78 21.95 -2.66
CA GLY A 276 -15.72 21.92 -3.79
C GLY A 276 -16.78 20.83 -3.61
N GLU A 277 -17.44 20.45 -4.71
CA GLU A 277 -18.53 19.47 -4.70
C GLU A 277 -18.03 18.06 -4.96
N ILE A 278 -18.76 17.06 -4.46
CA ILE A 278 -18.58 15.67 -4.90
C ILE A 278 -19.17 15.56 -6.30
N PRO A 279 -18.39 15.21 -7.33
CA PRO A 279 -18.88 15.13 -8.70
C PRO A 279 -20.06 14.16 -8.79
N TRP A 280 -21.18 14.60 -9.39
CA TRP A 280 -22.36 13.74 -9.58
C TRP A 280 -22.04 12.61 -10.57
N GLU A 281 -21.10 12.85 -11.50
CA GLU A 281 -20.53 11.83 -12.39
C GLU A 281 -19.92 10.68 -11.59
N ALA A 282 -19.58 10.90 -10.33
CA ALA A 282 -19.04 9.88 -9.46
C ALA A 282 -20.01 8.91 -8.82
N GLY A 283 -21.31 9.14 -9.00
CA GLY A 283 -22.31 8.09 -8.92
C GLY A 283 -22.30 7.11 -10.11
N ASN A 284 -21.74 7.49 -11.27
CA ASN A 284 -21.80 6.70 -12.51
C ASN A 284 -20.63 5.71 -12.67
N MET A 285 -20.08 5.22 -11.56
CA MET A 285 -19.06 4.16 -11.56
C MET A 285 -19.66 2.87 -12.10
N SER A 286 -19.66 2.73 -13.42
CA SER A 286 -20.27 1.61 -14.13
C SER A 286 -19.26 0.49 -14.31
N ARG A 287 -19.64 -0.74 -13.96
CA ARG A 287 -19.08 -1.91 -14.67
C ARG A 287 -19.37 -1.76 -16.16
N ILE A 288 -18.41 -2.15 -16.98
CA ILE A 288 -18.67 -2.56 -18.35
C ILE A 288 -19.70 -3.71 -18.26
N ASN A 289 -20.93 -3.45 -18.71
CA ASN A 289 -22.00 -4.43 -18.86
C ASN A 289 -21.52 -5.58 -19.78
N GLN A 290 -21.20 -6.75 -19.24
CA GLN A 290 -21.29 -8.01 -19.99
C GLN A 290 -22.40 -8.89 -19.39
N PRO A 291 -23.33 -9.40 -20.20
CA PRO A 291 -24.38 -10.29 -19.72
C PRO A 291 -23.80 -11.68 -19.46
N CYS A 292 -23.77 -12.14 -18.21
CA CYS A 292 -23.46 -13.53 -17.88
C CYS A 292 -24.51 -14.46 -18.47
N LYS A 293 -24.17 -15.09 -19.59
CA LYS A 293 -24.88 -16.24 -20.15
C LYS A 293 -24.19 -17.49 -19.61
N TYR A 294 -24.92 -18.23 -18.78
CA TYR A 294 -24.62 -19.55 -18.20
C TYR A 294 -23.96 -19.58 -16.80
N GLU A 295 -24.74 -20.11 -15.84
CA GLU A 295 -24.38 -20.69 -14.52
C GLU A 295 -23.78 -19.82 -13.41
N CYS A 296 -24.38 -18.65 -13.12
CA CYS A 296 -24.19 -17.92 -11.85
C CYS A 296 -25.00 -18.49 -10.67
N THR A 297 -24.92 -19.79 -10.41
CA THR A 297 -25.55 -20.40 -9.23
C THR A 297 -24.66 -21.46 -8.58
N ARG A 298 -23.81 -21.01 -7.65
CA ARG A 298 -23.69 -21.49 -6.26
C ARG A 298 -22.33 -21.06 -5.66
N LYS A 299 -22.41 -20.40 -4.50
CA LYS A 299 -21.37 -19.81 -3.64
C LYS A 299 -20.99 -18.36 -4.01
N PHE A 300 -21.41 -17.42 -3.16
CA PHE A 300 -21.00 -16.01 -3.05
C PHE A 300 -20.61 -15.33 -4.37
N GLY A 301 -21.59 -14.69 -5.02
CA GLY A 301 -21.36 -13.89 -6.22
C GLY A 301 -20.37 -12.75 -5.98
N LEU A 302 -19.10 -13.01 -6.30
CA LEU A 302 -18.17 -12.17 -7.07
C LEU A 302 -18.46 -10.65 -7.00
N LEU A 303 -18.11 -10.04 -5.87
CA LEU A 303 -18.16 -8.59 -5.65
C LEU A 303 -17.21 -7.88 -6.62
N SER A 304 -17.73 -6.88 -7.31
CA SER A 304 -17.04 -6.29 -8.45
C SER A 304 -17.46 -4.83 -8.65
N SER A 305 -17.61 -4.16 -7.51
CA SER A 305 -18.05 -2.78 -7.36
C SER A 305 -17.19 -2.15 -6.26
N LEU A 306 -17.05 -0.83 -6.26
CA LEU A 306 -16.34 -0.11 -5.21
C LEU A 306 -16.99 -0.41 -3.84
N GLU A 307 -16.30 -1.19 -3.01
CA GLU A 307 -16.80 -1.63 -1.71
C GLU A 307 -16.48 -0.61 -0.61
N VAL A 308 -15.34 0.05 -0.76
CA VAL A 308 -14.89 1.07 0.17
C VAL A 308 -14.72 2.40 -0.54
N PHE A 309 -15.41 3.41 -0.02
CA PHE A 309 -15.20 4.80 -0.38
C PHE A 309 -15.19 5.65 0.88
N SER A 310 -14.27 6.60 0.98
CA SER A 310 -14.22 7.54 2.08
C SER A 310 -13.65 8.88 1.63
N VAL A 311 -14.38 9.95 1.92
CA VAL A 311 -13.95 11.36 1.78
C VAL A 311 -14.12 12.10 3.11
N ALA A 312 -14.18 11.36 4.21
CA ALA A 312 -14.38 11.90 5.55
C ALA A 312 -13.29 12.90 5.93
N TYR A 313 -13.60 13.86 6.79
CA TYR A 313 -12.67 14.86 7.33
C TYR A 313 -11.94 15.63 6.22
N ASN A 314 -12.71 16.18 5.28
CA ASN A 314 -12.27 17.14 4.26
C ASN A 314 -13.06 18.45 4.41
N ASN A 315 -12.92 19.36 3.44
CA ASN A 315 -13.67 20.61 3.32
C ASN A 315 -14.67 20.61 2.15
N LEU A 316 -15.25 19.44 1.85
CA LEU A 316 -16.22 19.28 0.76
C LEU A 316 -17.55 19.97 1.08
N SER A 317 -18.28 20.29 0.02
CA SER A 317 -19.51 21.07 0.03
C SER A 317 -20.51 20.55 -1.00
N GLY A 318 -21.74 21.06 -0.98
CA GLY A 318 -22.79 20.62 -1.91
C GLY A 318 -23.54 19.39 -1.41
N CYS A 319 -24.20 18.69 -2.32
CA CYS A 319 -25.07 17.57 -1.96
C CYS A 319 -24.27 16.26 -1.97
N ILE A 320 -24.51 15.40 -1.00
CA ILE A 320 -24.03 14.02 -1.05
C ILE A 320 -24.81 13.30 -2.16
N PRO A 321 -24.15 12.70 -3.16
CA PRO A 321 -24.84 11.93 -4.19
C PRO A 321 -25.60 10.76 -3.56
N ASP A 322 -26.90 10.66 -3.84
CA ASP A 322 -27.80 9.61 -3.33
C ASP A 322 -28.14 8.55 -4.38
N SER A 323 -27.48 8.62 -5.54
CA SER A 323 -27.70 7.73 -6.69
C SER A 323 -26.41 6.98 -7.04
N GLY A 324 -26.57 5.89 -7.80
CA GLY A 324 -25.44 5.04 -8.21
C GLY A 324 -24.71 4.39 -7.02
N GLN A 325 -23.39 4.18 -7.15
CA GLN A 325 -22.61 3.51 -6.11
C GLN A 325 -22.45 4.37 -4.85
N PHE A 326 -22.42 5.70 -4.98
CA PHE A 326 -22.26 6.60 -3.83
C PHE A 326 -23.44 6.62 -2.87
N GLY A 327 -24.66 6.38 -3.38
CA GLY A 327 -25.84 6.19 -2.55
C GLY A 327 -25.79 4.93 -1.66
N THR A 328 -24.84 4.00 -1.90
CA THR A 328 -24.68 2.78 -1.10
C THR A 328 -23.78 2.95 0.13
N PHE A 329 -22.98 4.02 0.19
CA PHE A 329 -22.01 4.21 1.27
C PHE A 329 -22.63 4.84 2.52
N ASN A 330 -22.13 4.41 3.69
CA ASN A 330 -22.55 4.94 4.99
C ASN A 330 -22.15 6.42 5.15
N MET A 331 -22.91 7.18 5.95
CA MET A 331 -22.63 8.57 6.33
C MET A 331 -21.24 8.77 6.95
N GLU A 332 -20.65 7.75 7.57
CA GLU A 332 -19.27 7.79 8.06
C GLU A 332 -18.26 8.09 6.94
N SER A 333 -18.52 7.67 5.70
CA SER A 333 -17.69 7.99 4.52
C SER A 333 -17.65 9.48 4.18
N TYR A 334 -18.58 10.28 4.72
CA TYR A 334 -18.72 11.71 4.44
C TYR A 334 -18.50 12.58 5.69
N LYS A 335 -18.33 11.97 6.86
CA LYS A 335 -18.21 12.63 8.17
C LYS A 335 -17.19 13.75 8.20
N GLY A 336 -17.39 14.78 9.03
CA GLY A 336 -16.42 15.87 9.20
C GLY A 336 -16.42 16.95 8.10
N ASN A 337 -17.10 16.75 6.96
CA ASN A 337 -17.28 17.76 5.93
C ASN A 337 -18.43 18.72 6.28
N LYS A 338 -18.12 19.87 6.88
CA LYS A 338 -19.12 20.80 7.45
C LYS A 338 -20.12 21.38 6.43
N ASN A 339 -19.73 21.46 5.16
CA ASN A 339 -20.55 22.08 4.12
C ASN A 339 -21.30 21.05 3.25
N LEU A 340 -21.12 19.75 3.48
CA LEU A 340 -21.89 18.71 2.81
C LEU A 340 -23.31 18.65 3.37
N LYS A 341 -24.27 18.37 2.50
CA LYS A 341 -25.70 18.32 2.81
C LYS A 341 -26.31 17.05 2.24
N ASN A 342 -27.28 16.47 2.95
CA ASN A 342 -28.05 15.35 2.42
C ASN A 342 -28.89 15.81 1.21
N MET A 343 -29.09 14.92 0.24
CA MET A 343 -30.06 15.11 -0.83
C MET A 343 -31.49 15.06 -0.27
N SER A 344 -32.38 15.93 -0.73
CA SER A 344 -33.83 15.86 -0.46
C SER A 344 -34.53 15.04 -1.54
N LEU A 345 -35.78 14.62 -1.26
CA LEU A 345 -36.64 13.88 -2.21
C LEU A 345 -36.82 14.60 -3.57
N ASP A 346 -36.68 15.92 -3.61
CA ASP A 346 -36.76 16.74 -4.83
C ASP A 346 -35.41 16.89 -5.56
N HIS A 347 -34.40 16.07 -5.23
CA HIS A 347 -33.04 16.13 -5.79
C HIS A 347 -32.37 17.49 -5.56
N ARG A 348 -32.65 18.14 -4.43
CA ARG A 348 -32.03 19.38 -4.00
C ARG A 348 -31.28 19.17 -2.68
N CYS A 349 -30.22 19.93 -2.44
CA CYS A 349 -29.55 19.92 -1.14
C CYS A 349 -30.54 20.31 -0.04
N SER A 350 -30.70 19.43 0.97
CA SER A 350 -31.49 19.72 2.15
C SER A 350 -30.95 20.93 2.92
N VAL A 351 -31.84 21.69 3.55
CA VAL A 351 -31.49 22.96 4.19
C VAL A 351 -30.80 22.77 5.56
N GLY A 352 -30.77 21.55 6.13
CA GLY A 352 -30.48 21.40 7.57
C GLY A 352 -29.84 20.11 8.10
N SER A 353 -29.25 19.23 7.29
CA SER A 353 -28.50 18.10 7.88
C SER A 353 -27.40 17.61 6.94
N GLY A 354 -26.16 17.97 7.25
CA GLY A 354 -24.97 17.30 6.74
C GLY A 354 -24.57 16.11 7.62
N PRO A 355 -23.49 15.40 7.27
CA PRO A 355 -22.86 14.43 8.15
C PRO A 355 -22.57 15.10 9.50
N VAL A 356 -22.86 14.41 10.62
CA VAL A 356 -22.72 14.95 11.98
C VAL A 356 -21.39 15.70 12.13
N SER A 357 -21.46 17.00 12.40
CA SER A 357 -20.30 17.87 12.64
C SER A 357 -19.69 17.48 13.99
N THR A 358 -18.50 16.90 14.00
CA THR A 358 -17.70 16.82 15.22
C THR A 358 -17.26 18.23 15.60
N THR A 359 -17.54 18.60 16.85
CA THR A 359 -17.10 19.86 17.44
C THR A 359 -15.59 19.82 17.66
N LEU A 360 -14.93 20.98 17.71
CA LEU A 360 -13.47 21.11 17.91
C LEU A 360 -12.97 20.44 19.22
N GLU A 361 -13.85 20.09 20.14
CA GLU A 361 -13.53 19.36 21.37
C GLU A 361 -13.22 17.86 21.13
N ASP A 362 -13.73 17.24 20.06
CA ASP A 362 -13.51 15.80 19.80
C ASP A 362 -12.14 15.51 19.15
N ILE A 363 -11.43 16.54 18.68
CA ILE A 363 -10.09 16.40 18.05
C ILE A 363 -9.00 16.28 19.12
N ALA A 364 -9.27 16.72 20.36
CA ALA A 364 -8.33 16.64 21.46
C ALA A 364 -8.26 15.25 22.13
N GLU A 365 -9.20 14.34 21.85
CA GLU A 365 -9.27 13.02 22.50
C GLU A 365 -8.72 11.86 21.63
N ILE A 366 -8.09 12.12 20.48
CA ILE A 366 -7.48 11.04 19.67
C ILE A 366 -6.01 10.78 20.06
N SER A 367 -5.43 11.52 21.03
CA SER A 367 -4.00 11.38 21.36
C SER A 367 -3.64 10.43 22.50
N ASP A 368 -4.58 9.76 23.18
CA ASP A 368 -4.23 8.83 24.25
C ASP A 368 -5.34 7.77 24.41
N ASP A 369 -5.10 6.54 23.91
CA ASP A 369 -5.42 5.33 24.69
C ASP A 369 -4.75 4.07 24.12
N PRO A 370 -4.46 3.07 24.97
CA PRO A 370 -3.27 2.23 24.87
C PRO A 370 -3.46 0.97 24.01
N ILE A 371 -2.34 0.55 23.45
CA ILE A 371 -2.09 -0.76 22.85
C ILE A 371 -2.57 -1.86 23.81
N LEU A 372 -3.60 -2.61 23.43
CA LEU A 372 -3.94 -3.87 24.07
C LEU A 372 -3.38 -5.02 23.22
N TYR A 373 -2.20 -5.49 23.63
CA TYR A 373 -1.70 -6.81 23.28
C TYR A 373 -2.62 -7.88 23.87
N VAL A 374 -3.16 -8.76 23.03
CA VAL A 374 -3.43 -10.16 23.38
C VAL A 374 -3.04 -11.05 22.20
#